data_AF-A0A2E5B867-F1
#
_entry.id   AF-A0A2E5B867-F1
#
_cell.length_a   1.000
_cell.length_b   1.000
_cell.length_c   1.000
_cell.angle_alpha   90.00
_cell.angle_beta   90.00
_cell.angle_gamma   90.00
#
_symmetry.space_group_name_H-M   'P 1'
#
loop_
_entity.id
_entity.type
_entity.pdbx_description
1 polymer ?
#
loop_
_entity_poly.entity_id
_entity_poly.type
_entity_poly.pdbx_seq_one_letter_code
_entity_poly.pdbx_strand_id
1 'polypeptide(L)' 'MIRHPISTSQQKIDSMVATRDFLLRLTNVKQEPRIPREVRREARTLLRHYPPKRELKPILEKEFKI' A
#
# COMPACT_ATOMS: atom_id res chain seq x y z
N MET A 1 16.83 12.45 23.35
CA MET A 1 15.58 11.67 23.33
C MET A 1 15.63 10.74 22.10
N ILE A 2 15.98 9.47 22.29
CA ILE A 2 16.10 8.51 21.18
C ILE A 2 14.68 8.09 20.79
N ARG A 3 14.20 8.51 19.62
CA ARG A 3 12.94 8.02 19.06
C ARG A 3 13.16 6.57 18.64
N HIS A 4 12.59 5.65 19.41
CA HIS A 4 12.52 4.27 18.97
C HIS A 4 11.59 4.21 17.74
N PRO A 5 11.99 3.55 16.65
CA PRO A 5 11.11 3.36 15.52
C PRO A 5 9.88 2.55 15.98
N ILE A 6 8.68 3.10 15.75
CA ILE A 6 7.39 2.47 16.11
C ILE A 6 7.22 1.11 15.41
N SER A 7 7.87 0.91 14.26
CA SER A 7 7.76 -0.29 13.45
C SER A 7 9.12 -0.78 12.97
N THR A 8 9.31 -2.11 12.96
CA THR A 8 10.45 -2.77 12.33
C THR A 8 10.43 -2.56 10.82
N SER A 9 11.56 -2.79 10.15
CA SER A 9 11.63 -2.72 8.69
C SER A 9 10.62 -3.68 8.04
N GLN A 10 10.47 -4.90 8.56
CA GLN A 10 9.47 -5.86 8.06
C GLN A 10 8.03 -5.32 8.20
N GLN A 11 7.70 -4.75 9.36
CA GLN A 11 6.37 -4.14 9.58
C GLN A 11 6.11 -2.97 8.62
N LYS A 12 7.14 -2.18 8.28
CA LYS A 12 7.01 -1.12 7.27
C LYS A 12 6.71 -1.70 5.90
N ILE A 13 7.44 -2.72 5.46
CA ILE A 13 7.21 -3.40 4.18
C ILE A 13 5.79 -3.94 4.11
N ASP A 14 5.37 -4.69 5.12
CA ASP A 14 4.05 -5.30 5.19
C ASP A 14 2.94 -4.23 5.16
N SER A 15 3.13 -3.10 5.85
CA SER A 15 2.19 -1.98 5.83
C SER A 15 2.03 -1.33 4.44
N MET A 16 3.11 -1.22 3.67
CA MET A 16 3.09 -0.64 2.32
C MET A 16 2.40 -1.59 1.33
N VAL A 17 2.66 -2.90 1.45
CA VAL A 17 1.97 -3.93 0.66
C VAL A 17 0.48 -3.96 0.97
N ALA A 18 0.11 -3.93 2.27
CA ALA A 18 -1.28 -3.91 2.69
C ALA A 18 -2.01 -2.64 2.22
N THR A 19 -1.34 -1.49 2.26
CA THR A 19 -1.89 -0.22 1.77
C THR A 19 -2.21 -0.29 0.28
N ARG A 20 -1.28 -0.83 -0.53
CA ARG A 20 -1.53 -1.04 -1.97
C ARG A 20 -2.76 -1.91 -2.20
N ASP A 21 -2.87 -3.03 -1.49
CA ASP A 21 -3.98 -3.97 -1.64
C ASP A 21 -5.31 -3.36 -1.18
N PHE A 22 -5.28 -2.55 -0.12
CA PHE A 22 -6.43 -1.75 0.32
C PHE A 22 -6.90 -0.79 -0.76
N LEU A 23 -6.00 0.01 -1.32
CA LEU A 23 -6.33 0.95 -2.39
C LEU A 23 -6.94 0.20 -3.59
N LEU A 24 -6.36 -0.95 -3.98
CA LEU A 24 -6.89 -1.76 -5.08
C LEU A 24 -8.33 -2.21 -4.81
N ARG A 25 -8.62 -2.67 -3.59
CA ARG A 25 -9.96 -3.08 -3.16
C ARG A 25 -10.96 -1.94 -3.24
N LEU A 26 -10.59 -0.73 -2.83
CA LEU A 26 -11.47 0.46 -2.96
C LEU A 26 -11.88 0.73 -4.42
N THR A 27 -11.01 0.44 -5.38
CA THR A 27 -11.32 0.65 -6.80
C THR A 27 -12.28 -0.39 -7.38
N ASN A 28 -12.49 -1.52 -6.70
CA ASN A 28 -13.31 -2.63 -7.17
C ASN A 28 -14.79 -2.43 -6.81
N VAL A 29 -15.60 -2.05 -7.79
CA VAL A 29 -17.05 -1.80 -7.63
C VAL A 29 -17.80 -3.07 -7.25
N LYS A 30 -17.35 -4.25 -7.71
CA LYS A 30 -18.01 -5.52 -7.41
C LYS A 30 -17.79 -5.96 -5.96
N GLN A 31 -16.60 -5.70 -5.41
CA GLN A 31 -16.28 -6.05 -4.02
C GLN A 31 -16.84 -5.02 -3.04
N GLU A 32 -16.72 -3.73 -3.36
CA GLU A 32 -17.06 -2.64 -2.44
C GLU A 32 -18.01 -1.65 -3.13
N PRO A 33 -19.30 -1.97 -3.34
CA PRO A 33 -20.21 -1.16 -4.16
C PRO A 33 -20.55 0.20 -3.54
N ARG A 34 -20.51 0.32 -2.22
CA ARG A 34 -20.91 1.53 -1.47
C ARG A 34 -19.84 2.63 -1.43
N ILE A 35 -18.66 2.40 -1.98
CA ILE A 35 -17.58 3.40 -1.98
C ILE A 35 -17.89 4.53 -2.96
N PRO A 36 -17.91 5.81 -2.50
CA PRO A 36 -18.15 6.97 -3.36
C PRO A 36 -17.16 7.06 -4.53
N ARG A 37 -17.61 7.65 -5.64
CA ARG A 37 -16.81 7.74 -6.87
C ARG A 37 -15.51 8.51 -6.64
N GLU A 38 -15.55 9.54 -5.81
CA GLU A 38 -14.44 10.42 -5.46
C GLU A 38 -13.33 9.63 -4.76
N VAL A 39 -13.70 8.80 -3.78
CA VAL A 39 -12.77 7.93 -3.05
C VAL A 39 -12.10 6.92 -4.01
N ARG A 40 -12.87 6.35 -4.95
CA ARG A 40 -12.28 5.43 -5.96
C ARG A 40 -11.30 6.16 -6.87
N ARG A 41 -11.61 7.40 -7.25
CA ARG A 41 -10.74 8.22 -8.09
C ARG A 41 -9.43 8.52 -7.38
N GLU A 42 -9.50 8.92 -6.11
CA GLU A 42 -8.33 9.16 -5.28
C GLU A 42 -7.48 7.90 -5.11
N ALA A 43 -8.11 6.76 -4.78
CA ALA A 43 -7.41 5.49 -4.67
C ALA A 43 -6.68 5.09 -5.97
N ARG A 44 -7.30 5.32 -7.14
CA ARG A 44 -6.65 5.11 -8.44
C ARG A 44 -5.46 6.05 -8.66
N THR A 45 -5.56 7.32 -8.26
CA THR A 45 -4.46 8.27 -8.37
C THR A 45 -3.26 7.80 -7.54
N LEU A 46 -3.50 7.42 -6.28
CA LEU A 46 -2.44 6.93 -5.39
C LEU A 46 -1.79 5.64 -5.92
N LEU A 47 -2.60 4.71 -6.44
CA LEU A 47 -2.11 3.43 -7.01
C LEU A 47 -1.13 3.61 -8.17
N ARG A 48 -1.16 4.74 -8.90
CA ARG A 48 -0.22 4.99 -10.01
C ARG A 48 1.24 5.00 -9.57
N HIS A 49 1.48 5.26 -8.28
CA HIS A 49 2.82 5.31 -7.70
C HIS A 49 3.24 3.98 -7.07
N TYR A 50 2.36 2.96 -7.08
CA TYR A 50 2.68 1.64 -6.57
C TYR A 50 3.08 0.69 -7.70
N PRO A 51 4.26 0.04 -7.64
CA PRO A 51 4.58 -1.05 -8.56
C PRO A 51 3.59 -2.23 -8.39
N PRO A 52 3.56 -3.18 -9.33
CA PRO A 52 2.83 -4.45 -9.18
C PRO A 52 3.15 -5.15 -7.86
N LYS A 53 2.17 -5.86 -7.26
CA LYS A 53 2.34 -6.53 -5.95
C LYS A 53 3.58 -7.44 -5.89
N ARG A 54 3.82 -8.19 -6.97
CA ARG A 54 4.96 -9.10 -7.13
C ARG A 54 6.32 -8.40 -7.13
N GLU A 55 6.36 -7.12 -7.48
CA GLU A 55 7.58 -6.31 -7.55
C GLU A 55 7.75 -5.43 -6.32
N LEU A 56 6.65 -4.95 -5.72
CA LEU A 56 6.67 -4.06 -4.57
C LEU A 56 7.47 -4.62 -3.39
N LYS A 57 7.16 -5.85 -2.96
CA LYS A 57 7.80 -6.44 -1.78
C LYS A 57 9.32 -6.62 -1.97
N PRO A 58 9.82 -7.23 -3.06
CA PRO A 58 11.25 -7.33 -3.33
C PRO A 58 11.97 -5.97 -3.42
N ILE A 59 11.34 -4.95 -4.01
CA ILE A 59 11.92 -3.59 -4.06
C ILE A 59 12.11 -3.05 -2.64
N LEU A 60 11.07 -3.17 -1.80
CA LEU A 60 11.14 -2.66 -0.43
C LEU A 60 12.13 -3.44 0.44
N GLU A 61 12.18 -4.77 0.32
CA GLU A 61 13.17 -5.60 1.02
C GLU A 61 14.61 -5.14 0.72
N LYS A 62 14.90 -4.88 -0.57
CA LYS A 62 16.19 -4.32 -1.01
C LYS A 62 16.47 -2.93 -0.42
N GLU A 63 15.50 -2.02 -0.43
CA GLU A 63 15.65 -0.66 0.11
C GLU A 63 15.87 -0.65 1.63
N PHE A 64 15.14 -1.51 2.35
CA PHE A 64 15.24 -1.62 3.81
C PHE A 64 16.40 -2.50 4.29
N LYS A 65 17.20 -3.07 3.37
CA LYS A 65 18.34 -3.96 3.66
C LYS A 65 17.96 -5.15 4.55
N ILE A 66 16.77 -5.73 4.31
CA ILE A 66 16.32 -6.97 4.96
C ILE A 66 16.69 -8.15 4.06
#